data_AF-A0A151JNU9-F1
#
_entry.id   AF-A0A151JNU9-F1
#
_cell.length_a   1.000
_cell.length_b   1.000
_cell.length_c   1.000
_cell.angle_alpha   90.00
_cell.angle_beta   90.00
_cell.angle_gamma   90.00
#
_symmetry.space_group_name_H-M   'P 1'
#
loop_
_entity.id
_entity.type
_entity.pdbx_description
1 polymer ?
#
loop_
_entity_poly.entity_id
_entity_poly.type
_entity_poly.pdbx_seq_one_letter_code
_entity_poly.pdbx_strand_id
1 'polypeptide(L)'
;MKLLCKLPKGLGANGNLNENWHKVRQSFDIFLKVTNNIIKSDEVKIAILLNIVGKDGVELYNKFNLEETEKKNLAKVLQCFEEHCNPKKNVVHATFKFFSRIQQEDEIFENFLTDIKKLSQMCEFGIMTNRMVRDKIVFGIRDKALQDKFLKMEDLNLQKAINYCRAAEIREKNLQSKLKKYSLRKKVTQKSNRVRGKKATQKSNCSVCNTKHGPNKCLANGKKHKECSKLNYLPGKNFFTYNNI
;
A
#
# COMPACT_ATOMS: atom_id res chain seq x y z
N MET A 1 -33.47 -22.82 38.37
CA MET A 1 -32.86 -21.90 37.39
C MET A 1 -31.86 -22.67 36.54
N LYS A 2 -32.14 -22.93 35.25
CA LYS A 2 -31.16 -23.52 34.32
C LYS A 2 -30.28 -22.40 33.76
N LEU A 3 -29.10 -22.20 34.36
CA LEU A 3 -28.04 -21.36 33.77
C LEU A 3 -27.45 -22.09 32.57
N LEU A 4 -28.06 -21.93 31.40
CA LEU A 4 -27.50 -22.36 30.11
C LEU A 4 -26.49 -21.31 29.62
N CYS A 5 -25.39 -21.12 30.35
CA CYS A 5 -24.21 -20.48 29.78
C CYS A 5 -23.51 -21.51 28.91
N LYS A 6 -23.59 -21.38 27.58
CA LYS A 6 -22.77 -22.19 26.67
C LYS A 6 -21.30 -21.94 27.02
N LEU A 7 -20.65 -22.96 27.57
CA LEU A 7 -19.24 -22.90 27.91
C LEU A 7 -18.40 -22.74 26.62
N PRO A 8 -17.42 -21.82 26.60
CA PRO A 8 -16.55 -21.60 25.44
C PRO A 8 -15.78 -22.85 25.03
N LYS A 9 -15.32 -22.88 23.78
CA LYS A 9 -14.35 -23.89 23.31
C LYS A 9 -13.05 -23.69 24.09
N GLY A 10 -12.53 -24.76 24.70
CA GLY A 10 -11.42 -24.70 25.64
C GLY A 10 -10.07 -24.29 25.05
N LEU A 11 -9.03 -24.41 25.87
CA LEU A 11 -7.64 -24.09 25.55
C LEU A 11 -7.12 -25.07 24.50
N GLY A 12 -7.39 -24.83 23.22
CA GLY A 12 -6.89 -25.69 22.15
C GLY A 12 -5.36 -25.66 22.11
N ALA A 13 -4.72 -26.83 22.18
CA ALA A 13 -3.26 -26.99 22.06
C ALA A 13 -2.68 -26.55 20.70
N ASN A 14 -3.53 -26.42 19.67
CA ASN A 14 -3.11 -26.02 18.33
C ASN A 14 -3.39 -24.52 18.09
N GLY A 15 -2.33 -23.70 18.00
CA GLY A 15 -2.42 -22.27 17.70
C GLY A 15 -1.59 -21.39 18.64
N ASN A 16 -1.85 -20.07 18.63
CA ASN A 16 -1.21 -19.13 19.55
C ASN A 16 -1.76 -19.33 20.97
N LEU A 17 -0.98 -20.03 21.82
CA LEU A 17 -1.35 -20.37 23.20
C LEU A 17 -1.76 -19.13 24.02
N ASN A 18 -1.10 -17.99 23.80
CA ASN A 18 -1.41 -16.73 24.49
C ASN A 18 -2.79 -16.18 24.09
N GLU A 19 -3.10 -16.13 22.80
CA GLU A 19 -4.41 -15.67 22.32
C GLU A 19 -5.54 -16.61 22.77
N ASN A 20 -5.29 -17.92 22.79
CA ASN A 20 -6.25 -18.91 23.25
C ASN A 20 -6.53 -18.74 24.75
N TRP A 21 -5.49 -18.54 25.56
CA TRP A 21 -5.65 -18.25 26.99
C TRP A 21 -6.45 -16.97 27.23
N HIS A 22 -6.17 -15.87 26.50
CA HIS A 22 -6.93 -14.63 26.66
C HIS A 22 -8.43 -14.80 26.37
N LYS A 23 -8.81 -15.60 25.35
CA LYS A 23 -10.22 -15.90 25.05
C LYS A 23 -10.89 -16.72 26.14
N VAL A 24 -10.19 -17.71 26.70
CA VAL A 24 -10.67 -18.53 27.81
C VAL A 24 -10.82 -17.67 29.07
N ARG A 25 -9.79 -16.88 29.42
CA ARG A 25 -9.79 -15.96 30.57
C ARG A 25 -10.94 -14.97 30.48
N GLN A 26 -11.12 -14.32 29.33
CA GLN A 26 -12.22 -13.38 29.10
C GLN A 26 -13.58 -14.04 29.32
N SER A 27 -13.76 -15.24 28.81
CA SER A 27 -15.04 -15.95 28.93
C SER A 27 -15.33 -16.40 30.37
N PHE A 28 -14.31 -16.83 31.09
CA PHE A 28 -14.41 -17.15 32.50
C PHE A 28 -14.74 -15.91 33.34
N ASP A 29 -14.12 -14.76 33.07
CA ASP A 29 -14.45 -13.51 33.76
C ASP A 29 -15.88 -13.04 33.47
N ILE A 30 -16.38 -13.20 32.24
CA ILE A 30 -17.79 -12.93 31.90
C ILE A 30 -18.71 -13.84 32.71
N PHE A 31 -18.40 -15.13 32.79
CA PHE A 31 -19.18 -16.08 33.57
C PHE A 31 -19.22 -15.69 35.05
N LEU A 32 -18.05 -15.43 35.66
CA LEU A 32 -17.97 -15.03 37.06
C LEU A 32 -18.73 -13.73 37.34
N LYS A 33 -18.68 -12.73 36.45
CA LYS A 33 -19.46 -11.50 36.61
C LYS A 33 -20.96 -11.77 36.70
N VAL A 34 -21.47 -12.71 35.91
CA VAL A 34 -22.89 -13.10 35.90
C VAL A 34 -23.25 -13.91 37.16
N THR A 35 -22.33 -14.75 37.64
CA THR A 35 -22.61 -15.69 38.74
C THR A 35 -22.05 -15.28 40.10
N ASN A 36 -21.43 -14.10 40.23
CA ASN A 36 -20.63 -13.73 41.41
C ASN A 36 -21.42 -13.78 42.73
N ASN A 37 -22.72 -13.49 42.67
CA ASN A 37 -23.60 -13.53 43.85
C ASN A 37 -24.00 -14.96 44.26
N ILE A 38 -23.80 -15.94 43.38
CA ILE A 38 -24.19 -17.35 43.54
C ILE A 38 -22.95 -18.21 43.86
N ILE A 39 -21.83 -17.94 43.19
CA ILE A 39 -20.60 -18.74 43.29
C ILE A 39 -19.53 -17.93 44.04
N LYS A 40 -19.37 -18.24 45.34
CA LYS A 40 -18.48 -17.51 46.23
C LYS A 40 -17.14 -18.21 46.47
N SER A 41 -17.14 -19.54 46.59
CA SER A 41 -15.93 -20.33 46.88
C SER A 41 -14.99 -20.37 45.68
N ASP A 42 -13.71 -20.13 45.92
CA ASP A 42 -12.65 -20.22 44.91
C ASP A 42 -12.48 -21.63 44.37
N GLU A 43 -12.70 -22.66 45.18
CA GLU A 43 -12.65 -24.07 44.73
C GLU A 43 -13.68 -24.34 43.62
N VAL A 44 -14.89 -23.78 43.74
CA VAL A 44 -15.94 -23.91 42.72
C VAL A 44 -15.58 -23.12 41.46
N LYS A 45 -15.01 -21.92 41.61
CA LYS A 45 -14.55 -21.11 40.49
C LYS A 45 -13.40 -21.81 39.74
N ILE A 46 -12.49 -22.46 40.44
CA ILE A 46 -11.39 -23.25 39.87
C ILE A 46 -11.94 -24.45 39.12
N ALA A 47 -12.90 -25.19 39.67
CA ALA A 47 -13.54 -26.31 38.96
C ALA A 47 -14.21 -25.84 37.65
N ILE A 48 -14.84 -24.67 37.65
CA ILE A 48 -15.43 -24.07 36.46
C ILE A 48 -14.36 -23.65 35.45
N LEU A 49 -13.27 -23.04 35.91
CA LEU A 49 -12.12 -22.71 35.06
C LEU A 49 -11.58 -23.97 34.38
N LEU A 50 -11.36 -25.04 35.14
CA LEU A 50 -10.87 -26.34 34.65
C LEU A 50 -11.83 -26.97 33.63
N ASN A 51 -13.14 -26.79 33.83
CA ASN A 51 -14.15 -27.21 32.86
C ASN A 51 -14.07 -26.41 31.55
N ILE A 52 -13.85 -25.09 31.63
CA ILE A 52 -13.76 -24.20 30.46
C ILE A 52 -12.46 -24.42 29.69
N VAL A 53 -11.31 -24.51 30.37
CA VAL A 53 -10.00 -24.70 29.71
C VAL A 53 -9.91 -26.05 28.99
N GLY A 54 -10.70 -27.05 29.39
CA GLY A 54 -10.75 -28.35 28.73
C GLY A 54 -9.52 -29.22 29.01
N LYS A 55 -9.42 -30.36 28.31
CA LYS A 55 -8.46 -31.44 28.62
C LYS A 55 -7.00 -30.95 28.66
N ASP A 56 -6.55 -30.25 27.63
CA ASP A 56 -5.18 -29.73 27.53
C ASP A 56 -4.85 -28.77 28.69
N GLY A 57 -5.81 -27.93 29.08
CA GLY A 57 -5.66 -27.02 30.21
C GLY A 57 -5.66 -27.73 31.57
N VAL A 58 -6.40 -28.83 31.72
CA VAL A 58 -6.37 -29.67 32.91
C VAL A 58 -5.02 -30.40 33.03
N GLU A 59 -4.49 -30.92 31.92
CA GLU A 59 -3.14 -31.51 31.91
C GLU A 59 -2.07 -30.49 32.28
N LEU A 60 -2.21 -29.24 31.82
CA LEU A 60 -1.34 -28.14 32.21
C LEU A 60 -1.46 -27.83 33.72
N TYR A 61 -2.68 -27.73 34.24
CA TYR A 61 -2.93 -27.50 35.66
C TYR A 61 -2.25 -28.54 36.55
N ASN A 62 -2.32 -29.82 36.17
CA ASN A 62 -1.70 -30.92 36.91
C ASN A 62 -0.16 -30.86 36.93
N LYS A 63 0.47 -30.07 36.04
CA LYS A 63 1.92 -29.83 36.00
C LYS A 63 2.34 -28.63 36.85
N PHE A 64 1.41 -27.85 37.38
CA PHE A 64 1.76 -26.72 38.24
C PHE A 64 2.26 -27.23 39.59
N ASN A 65 3.41 -26.72 40.02
CA ASN A 65 4.00 -27.05 41.31
C ASN A 65 3.38 -26.15 42.40
N LEU A 66 2.09 -26.39 42.69
CA LEU A 66 1.30 -25.66 43.68
C LEU A 66 1.07 -26.51 44.93
N GLU A 67 1.24 -25.90 46.10
CA GLU A 67 0.84 -26.49 47.38
C GLU A 67 -0.69 -26.68 47.44
N GLU A 68 -1.17 -27.59 48.29
CA GLU A 68 -2.60 -27.90 48.37
C GLU A 68 -3.46 -26.69 48.77
N THR A 69 -2.90 -25.79 49.59
CA THR A 69 -3.53 -24.51 49.92
C THR A 69 -3.58 -23.54 48.73
N GLU A 70 -2.58 -23.59 47.84
CA GLU A 70 -2.52 -22.73 46.65
C GLU A 70 -3.44 -23.23 45.53
N LYS A 71 -3.65 -24.54 45.43
CA LYS A 71 -4.65 -25.14 44.53
C LYS A 71 -6.08 -24.72 44.82
N LYS A 72 -6.34 -24.19 46.03
CA LYS A 72 -7.63 -23.65 46.46
C LYS A 72 -7.74 -22.13 46.30
N ASN A 73 -6.67 -21.48 45.85
CA ASN A 73 -6.60 -20.03 45.67
C ASN A 73 -6.73 -19.71 44.18
N LEU A 74 -7.85 -19.08 43.80
CA LEU A 74 -8.12 -18.80 42.39
C LEU A 74 -7.07 -17.88 41.77
N ALA A 75 -6.57 -16.90 42.53
CA ALA A 75 -5.58 -15.94 42.03
C ALA A 75 -4.25 -16.65 41.70
N LYS A 76 -3.81 -17.59 42.53
CA LYS A 76 -2.59 -18.38 42.30
C LYS A 76 -2.73 -19.28 41.06
N VAL A 77 -3.85 -19.98 40.95
CA VAL A 77 -4.10 -20.84 39.78
C VAL A 77 -4.13 -20.02 38.49
N LEU A 78 -4.82 -18.87 38.48
CA LEU A 78 -4.86 -17.97 37.33
C LEU A 78 -3.47 -17.42 36.98
N GLN A 79 -2.65 -17.10 37.97
CA GLN A 79 -1.28 -16.64 37.77
C GLN A 79 -0.44 -17.71 37.04
N CYS A 80 -0.49 -18.96 37.48
CA CYS A 80 0.26 -20.04 36.83
C CYS A 80 -0.17 -20.26 35.37
N PHE A 81 -1.47 -20.21 35.09
CA PHE A 81 -1.95 -20.26 33.71
C PHE A 81 -1.49 -19.04 32.90
N GLU A 82 -1.54 -17.84 33.45
CA GLU A 82 -1.08 -16.63 32.76
C GLU A 82 0.42 -16.72 32.45
N GLU A 83 1.26 -17.12 33.40
CA GLU A 83 2.70 -17.26 33.22
C GLU A 83 3.09 -18.34 32.21
N HIS A 84 2.34 -19.44 32.18
CA HIS A 84 2.61 -20.53 31.24
C HIS A 84 2.09 -20.22 29.83
N CYS A 85 0.86 -19.72 29.73
CA CYS A 85 0.21 -19.46 28.44
C CYS A 85 0.66 -18.14 27.81
N ASN A 86 1.26 -17.24 28.57
CA ASN A 86 2.00 -16.10 28.06
C ASN A 86 3.47 -16.50 27.95
N PRO A 87 3.93 -17.07 26.82
CA PRO A 87 5.35 -17.34 26.65
C PRO A 87 6.07 -16.04 26.95
N LYS A 88 6.97 -16.04 27.95
CA LYS A 88 7.73 -14.85 28.39
C LYS A 88 7.97 -14.00 27.17
N LYS A 89 7.29 -12.85 27.08
CA LYS A 89 7.40 -11.98 25.90
C LYS A 89 8.90 -11.81 25.71
N ASN A 90 9.44 -12.37 24.63
CA ASN A 90 10.85 -12.23 24.38
C ASN A 90 10.99 -10.80 23.87
N VAL A 91 11.06 -9.85 24.80
CA VAL A 91 11.11 -8.43 24.54
C VAL A 91 12.29 -8.17 23.62
N VAL A 92 13.42 -8.84 23.84
CA VAL A 92 14.61 -8.77 22.97
C VAL A 92 14.24 -9.13 21.52
N HIS A 93 13.53 -10.23 21.30
CA HIS A 93 13.09 -10.64 19.97
C HIS A 93 12.03 -9.69 19.37
N ALA A 94 11.12 -9.16 20.17
CA ALA A 94 10.13 -8.18 19.74
C ALA A 94 10.81 -6.86 19.32
N THR A 95 11.74 -6.37 20.14
CA THR A 95 12.55 -5.19 19.90
C THR A 95 13.46 -5.38 18.68
N PHE A 96 14.04 -6.58 18.51
CA PHE A 96 14.78 -6.94 17.30
C PHE A 96 13.89 -6.82 16.07
N LYS A 97 12.72 -7.48 16.05
CA LYS A 97 11.75 -7.37 14.94
C LYS A 97 11.33 -5.93 14.66
N PHE A 98 11.08 -5.15 15.71
CA PHE A 98 10.75 -3.74 15.59
C PHE A 98 11.87 -2.98 14.89
N PHE A 99 13.12 -3.07 15.37
CA PHE A 99 14.24 -2.31 14.80
C PHE A 99 14.65 -2.82 13.41
N SER A 100 14.52 -4.11 13.12
CA SER A 100 14.74 -4.69 11.78
C SER A 100 13.70 -4.28 10.75
N ARG A 101 12.53 -3.78 11.17
CA ARG A 101 11.47 -3.38 10.24
C ARG A 101 11.89 -2.15 9.43
N ILE A 102 11.89 -2.29 8.11
CA ILE A 102 12.09 -1.22 7.12
C ILE A 102 10.95 -1.28 6.09
N GLN A 103 10.55 -0.14 5.54
CA GLN A 103 9.54 -0.04 4.50
C GLN A 103 10.03 -0.77 3.24
N GLN A 104 9.24 -1.73 2.74
CA GLN A 104 9.60 -2.53 1.58
C GLN A 104 9.41 -1.77 0.26
N GLU A 105 9.96 -2.31 -0.82
CA GLU A 105 9.63 -1.85 -2.17
C GLU A 105 8.11 -2.00 -2.41
N ASP A 106 7.51 -0.98 -3.01
CA ASP A 106 6.07 -0.87 -3.29
C ASP A 106 5.13 -0.91 -2.06
N GLU A 107 5.67 -0.90 -0.85
CA GLU A 107 4.87 -0.81 0.36
C GLU A 107 4.38 0.62 0.61
N ILE A 108 3.06 0.79 0.76
CA ILE A 108 2.47 2.06 1.21
C ILE A 108 2.78 2.34 2.68
N PHE A 109 2.98 3.61 3.01
CA PHE A 109 3.38 4.09 4.32
C PHE A 109 2.38 3.71 5.41
N GLU A 110 1.08 3.67 5.11
CA GLU A 110 0.07 3.31 6.12
C GLU A 110 0.17 1.85 6.58
N ASN A 111 0.57 0.93 5.68
CA ASN A 111 0.84 -0.47 6.04
C ASN A 111 2.08 -0.56 6.93
N PHE A 112 3.15 0.11 6.51
CA PHE A 112 4.39 0.21 7.28
C PHE A 112 4.17 0.78 8.69
N LEU A 113 3.41 1.87 8.80
CA LEU A 113 3.06 2.51 10.07
C LEU A 113 2.22 1.59 10.96
N THR A 114 1.26 0.88 10.39
CA THR A 114 0.40 -0.07 11.11
C THR A 114 1.24 -1.20 11.71
N ASP A 115 2.15 -1.77 10.93
CA ASP A 115 3.05 -2.82 11.38
C ASP A 115 4.00 -2.35 12.48
N ILE A 116 4.62 -1.17 12.33
CA ILE A 116 5.50 -0.60 13.37
C ILE A 116 4.72 -0.41 14.68
N LYS A 117 3.51 0.14 14.61
CA LYS A 117 2.67 0.33 15.81
C LYS A 117 2.34 -1.00 16.46
N LYS A 118 1.96 -2.01 15.67
CA LYS A 118 1.69 -3.36 16.17
C LYS A 118 2.91 -3.99 16.84
N LEU A 119 4.09 -3.89 16.22
CA LEU A 119 5.34 -4.42 16.79
C LEU A 119 5.71 -3.70 18.10
N SER A 120 5.50 -2.38 18.17
CA SER A 120 5.83 -1.59 19.36
C SER A 120 5.08 -2.02 20.62
N GLN A 121 3.86 -2.58 20.48
CA GLN A 121 3.06 -3.09 21.61
C GLN A 121 3.71 -4.27 22.33
N MET A 122 4.60 -5.01 21.65
CA MET A 122 5.30 -6.17 22.22
C MET A 122 6.68 -5.81 22.79
N CYS A 123 7.13 -4.56 22.63
CA CYS A 123 8.49 -4.12 22.96
C CYS A 123 8.63 -3.47 24.35
N GLU A 124 7.53 -3.31 25.09
CA GLU A 124 7.52 -2.74 26.45
C GLU A 124 8.18 -1.35 26.57
N PHE A 125 8.10 -0.53 25.52
CA PHE A 125 8.69 0.82 25.51
C PHE A 125 8.06 1.81 26.50
N GLY A 126 6.89 1.50 27.08
CA GLY A 126 6.19 2.35 28.04
C GLY A 126 5.96 3.77 27.52
N ILE A 127 6.31 4.77 28.31
CA ILE A 127 6.15 6.20 27.97
C ILE A 127 6.93 6.61 26.71
N MET A 128 7.95 5.85 26.31
CA MET A 128 8.80 6.15 25.16
C MET A 128 8.24 5.66 23.83
N THR A 129 7.10 4.95 23.84
CA THR A 129 6.51 4.31 22.65
C THR A 129 6.40 5.30 21.47
N ASN A 130 5.87 6.50 21.69
CA ASN A 130 5.73 7.49 20.62
C ASN A 130 7.07 7.94 20.03
N ARG A 131 8.10 8.09 20.87
CA ARG A 131 9.45 8.42 20.42
C ARG A 131 10.06 7.27 19.63
N MET A 132 9.93 6.03 20.12
CA MET A 132 10.46 4.84 19.42
C MET A 132 9.81 4.67 18.04
N VAL A 133 8.48 4.83 17.95
CA VAL A 133 7.76 4.77 16.67
C VAL A 133 8.21 5.88 15.73
N ARG A 134 8.36 7.13 16.22
CA ARG A 134 8.89 8.25 15.42
C ARG A 134 10.27 7.92 14.88
N ASP A 135 11.19 7.50 15.74
CA ASP A 135 12.58 7.22 15.35
C ASP A 135 12.62 6.07 14.34
N LYS A 136 11.78 5.03 14.53
CA LYS A 136 11.65 3.94 13.57
C LYS A 136 11.09 4.37 12.21
N ILE A 137 10.14 5.32 12.18
CA ILE A 137 9.72 5.94 10.92
C ILE A 137 10.94 6.60 10.25
N VAL A 138 11.68 7.45 10.96
CA VAL A 138 12.84 8.14 10.39
C VAL A 138 13.88 7.16 9.87
N PHE A 139 14.21 6.10 10.60
CA PHE A 139 15.17 5.08 10.16
C PHE A 139 14.67 4.20 9.02
N GLY A 140 13.39 3.86 9.02
CA GLY A 140 12.84 2.78 8.20
C GLY A 140 12.11 3.23 6.94
N ILE A 141 11.85 4.52 6.72
CA ILE A 141 11.23 4.98 5.47
C ILE A 141 12.14 4.80 4.26
N ARG A 142 11.52 4.55 3.11
CA ARG A 142 12.21 4.38 1.82
C ARG A 142 12.64 5.71 1.20
N ASP A 143 11.82 6.76 1.36
CA ASP A 143 12.08 8.09 0.81
C ASP A 143 13.28 8.75 1.52
N LYS A 144 14.47 8.65 0.90
CA LYS A 144 15.72 9.19 1.44
C LYS A 144 15.73 10.71 1.50
N ALA A 145 15.07 11.39 0.57
CA ALA A 145 14.98 12.85 0.61
C ALA A 145 14.11 13.31 1.78
N LEU A 146 13.03 12.58 2.07
CA LEU A 146 12.21 12.84 3.25
C LEU A 146 12.93 12.47 4.55
N GLN A 147 13.70 11.38 4.56
CA GLN A 147 14.56 10.99 5.68
C GLN A 147 15.56 12.11 6.02
N ASP A 148 16.27 12.63 5.03
CA ASP A 148 17.21 13.75 5.21
C ASP A 148 16.52 15.02 5.74
N LYS A 149 15.27 15.26 5.31
CA LYS A 149 14.47 16.38 5.82
C LYS A 149 14.11 16.18 7.29
N PHE A 150 13.79 14.95 7.71
CA PHE A 150 13.52 14.66 9.12
C PHE A 150 14.76 14.84 10.00
N LEU A 151 15.93 14.42 9.53
CA LEU A 151 17.19 14.55 10.27
C LEU A 151 17.62 16.00 10.53
N LYS A 152 17.10 16.95 9.74
CA LYS A 152 17.38 18.40 9.87
C LYS A 152 16.34 19.14 10.71
N MET A 153 15.31 18.46 11.21
CA MET A 153 14.17 19.09 11.87
C MET A 153 14.29 18.92 13.40
N GLU A 154 14.50 20.03 14.11
CA GLU A 154 14.72 20.01 15.58
C GLU A 154 13.50 19.53 16.37
N ASP A 155 12.29 19.89 15.92
CA ASP A 155 11.04 19.69 16.67
C ASP A 155 10.12 18.60 16.06
N LEU A 156 10.74 17.56 15.49
CA LEU A 156 10.02 16.43 14.90
C LEU A 156 9.35 15.57 15.99
N ASN A 157 8.02 15.58 16.01
CA ASN A 157 7.21 14.65 16.80
C ASN A 157 6.56 13.58 15.91
N LEU A 158 6.01 12.54 16.54
CA LEU A 158 5.39 11.41 15.83
C LEU A 158 4.30 11.86 14.84
N GLN A 159 3.42 12.76 15.26
CA GLN A 159 2.31 13.20 14.42
C GLN A 159 2.80 13.99 13.20
N LYS A 160 3.80 14.86 13.37
CA LYS A 160 4.44 15.58 12.27
C LYS A 160 5.07 14.60 11.27
N ALA A 161 5.84 13.61 11.75
CA ALA A 161 6.46 12.61 10.89
C ALA A 161 5.41 11.86 10.05
N ILE A 162 4.32 11.40 10.68
CA ILE A 162 3.21 10.74 9.99
C ILE A 162 2.59 11.65 8.91
N ASN A 163 2.30 12.91 9.25
CA ASN A 163 1.69 13.86 8.32
C ASN A 163 2.60 14.13 7.11
N TYR A 164 3.90 14.28 7.34
CA TYR A 164 4.88 14.48 6.27
C TYR A 164 4.97 13.28 5.32
N CYS A 165 5.00 12.05 5.86
CA CYS A 165 5.01 10.84 5.05
C CYS A 165 3.74 10.71 4.20
N ARG A 166 2.55 10.90 4.79
CA ARG A 166 1.27 10.88 4.06
C ARG A 166 1.24 11.93 2.95
N ALA A 167 1.73 13.15 3.23
CA ALA A 167 1.79 14.20 2.23
C ALA A 167 2.78 13.87 1.09
N ALA A 168 3.88 13.16 1.38
CA ALA A 168 4.83 12.72 0.36
C ALA A 168 4.22 11.69 -0.60
N GLU A 169 3.51 10.70 -0.08
CA GLU A 169 2.83 9.69 -0.92
C GLU A 169 1.75 10.31 -1.81
N ILE A 170 0.96 11.25 -1.29
CA ILE A 170 -0.05 11.97 -2.08
C ILE A 170 0.62 12.74 -3.22
N ARG A 171 1.74 13.42 -2.95
CA ARG A 171 2.51 14.15 -3.98
C ARG A 171 3.03 13.19 -5.04
N GLU A 172 3.60 12.05 -4.65
CA GLU A 172 4.12 11.05 -5.57
C GLU A 172 3.01 10.47 -6.45
N LYS A 173 1.89 10.05 -5.86
CA LYS A 173 0.71 9.55 -6.59
C LYS A 173 0.17 10.57 -7.59
N ASN A 174 0.09 11.84 -7.18
CA ASN A 174 -0.33 12.93 -8.06
C ASN A 174 0.65 13.15 -9.21
N LEU A 175 1.95 13.14 -8.96
CA LEU A 175 2.99 13.28 -10.00
C LEU A 175 2.94 12.11 -11.00
N GLN A 176 2.87 10.88 -10.52
CA GLN A 176 2.73 9.69 -11.36
C GLN A 176 1.47 9.77 -12.25
N SER A 177 0.35 10.24 -11.69
CA SER A 177 -0.89 10.44 -12.46
C SER A 177 -0.74 11.49 -13.57
N LYS A 178 -0.03 12.60 -13.28
CA LYS A 178 0.27 13.67 -14.26
C LYS A 178 1.19 13.16 -15.37
N LEU A 179 2.24 12.41 -15.02
CA LEU A 179 3.16 11.82 -15.99
C LEU A 179 2.45 10.81 -16.90
N LYS A 180 1.58 9.95 -16.35
CA LYS A 180 0.74 9.04 -17.15
C LYS A 180 -0.16 9.81 -18.13
N LYS A 181 -0.83 10.88 -17.67
CA LYS A 181 -1.65 11.76 -18.53
C LYS A 181 -0.82 12.43 -19.63
N TYR A 182 0.39 12.90 -19.32
CA TYR A 182 1.27 13.52 -20.30
C TYR A 182 1.75 12.53 -21.36
N SER A 183 2.16 11.32 -20.95
CA SER A 183 2.54 10.23 -21.85
C SER A 183 1.40 9.78 -22.77
N LEU A 184 0.16 9.74 -22.27
CA LEU A 184 -1.04 9.48 -23.08
C LEU A 184 -1.27 10.61 -24.10
N ARG A 185 -1.14 11.88 -23.69
CA ARG A 185 -1.29 13.04 -24.60
C ARG A 185 -0.23 13.07 -25.70
N LYS A 186 1.01 12.66 -25.40
CA LYS A 186 2.09 12.52 -26.40
C LYS A 186 1.80 11.39 -27.41
N LYS A 187 1.22 10.27 -26.97
CA LYS A 187 0.77 9.19 -27.88
C LYS A 187 -0.38 9.63 -28.77
N VAL A 188 -1.36 10.38 -28.25
CA VAL A 188 -2.49 10.89 -29.04
C VAL A 188 -2.04 11.91 -30.10
N THR A 189 -1.14 12.83 -29.74
CA THR A 189 -0.58 13.82 -30.69
C THR A 189 0.28 13.16 -31.79
N GLN A 190 1.05 12.12 -31.45
CA GLN A 190 1.78 11.34 -32.47
C GLN A 190 0.85 10.54 -33.39
N LYS A 191 -0.25 9.96 -32.87
CA LYS A 191 -1.25 9.26 -33.69
C LYS A 191 -2.03 10.22 -34.61
N SER A 192 -2.37 11.41 -34.10
CA SER A 192 -2.98 12.51 -34.87
C SER A 192 -2.10 12.97 -36.04
N ASN A 193 -0.79 13.12 -35.81
CA ASN A 193 0.16 13.49 -36.88
C ASN A 193 0.37 12.37 -37.92
N ARG A 194 0.23 11.09 -37.55
CA ARG A 194 0.25 9.98 -38.51
C ARG A 194 -1.00 9.94 -39.40
N VAL A 195 -2.16 10.35 -38.88
CA VAL A 195 -3.41 10.43 -39.65
C VAL A 195 -3.47 11.69 -40.53
N ARG A 196 -2.80 12.77 -40.14
CA ARG A 196 -2.72 14.02 -40.94
C ARG A 196 -1.65 14.02 -42.04
N GLY A 197 -0.93 12.91 -42.20
CA GLY A 197 0.20 12.74 -43.12
C GLY A 197 -0.11 12.01 -44.43
N LYS A 198 -1.28 12.24 -45.05
CA LYS A 198 -1.49 12.04 -46.49
C LYS A 198 -2.49 13.07 -47.00
N LYS A 199 -2.09 14.35 -47.06
CA LYS A 199 -2.73 15.25 -48.02
C LYS A 199 -2.29 14.78 -49.40
N ALA A 200 -3.17 14.06 -50.09
CA ALA A 200 -3.00 13.83 -51.52
C ALA A 200 -2.82 15.21 -52.17
N THR A 201 -1.63 15.50 -52.69
CA THR A 201 -1.40 16.69 -53.50
C THR A 201 -2.33 16.57 -54.70
N GLN A 202 -3.46 17.27 -54.68
CA GLN A 202 -4.37 17.33 -55.83
C GLN A 202 -3.55 17.89 -57.00
N LYS A 203 -3.29 17.05 -58.01
CA LYS A 203 -2.69 17.49 -59.26
C LYS A 203 -3.77 18.26 -60.03
N SER A 204 -3.81 19.58 -59.87
CA SER A 204 -4.65 20.46 -60.68
C SER A 204 -4.02 20.69 -62.05
N ASN A 205 -4.82 21.11 -63.03
CA ASN A 205 -4.30 21.54 -64.32
C ASN A 205 -3.54 22.85 -64.12
N CYS A 206 -2.29 22.90 -64.57
CA CYS A 206 -1.49 24.11 -64.51
C CYS A 206 -2.02 25.18 -65.47
N SER A 207 -2.18 26.42 -65.01
CA SER A 207 -2.62 27.54 -65.83
C SER A 207 -1.69 27.87 -67.01
N VAL A 208 -0.44 27.40 -66.98
CA VAL A 208 0.60 27.74 -67.96
C VAL A 208 0.71 26.69 -69.06
N CYS A 209 0.64 25.39 -68.73
CA CYS A 209 0.80 24.30 -69.71
C CYS A 209 -0.42 23.38 -69.83
N ASN A 210 -1.47 23.65 -69.05
CA ASN A 210 -2.72 22.89 -68.99
C ASN A 210 -2.55 21.37 -68.73
N THR A 211 -1.43 20.96 -68.12
CA THR A 211 -1.18 19.56 -67.70
C THR A 211 -1.20 19.41 -66.17
N LYS A 212 -1.41 18.18 -65.70
CA LYS A 212 -1.53 17.86 -64.27
C LYS A 212 -0.17 17.64 -63.62
N HIS A 213 0.28 18.59 -62.80
CA HIS A 213 1.50 18.45 -61.99
C HIS A 213 1.40 19.22 -60.67
N GLY A 214 2.34 18.99 -59.76
CA GLY A 214 2.40 19.72 -58.48
C GLY A 214 2.83 21.18 -58.66
N PRO A 215 2.61 22.04 -57.65
CA PRO A 215 3.07 23.42 -57.67
C PRO A 215 4.58 23.50 -57.94
N ASN A 216 5.01 24.51 -58.73
CA ASN A 216 6.40 24.75 -59.16
C ASN A 216 7.08 23.65 -60.00
N LYS A 217 6.32 22.66 -60.50
CA LYS A 217 6.86 21.61 -61.40
C LYS A 217 6.48 21.82 -62.88
N CYS A 218 6.07 23.02 -63.26
CA CYS A 218 5.72 23.32 -64.65
C CYS A 218 6.98 23.41 -65.50
N LEU A 219 7.16 22.47 -66.42
CA LEU A 219 8.30 22.44 -67.34
C LEU A 219 8.25 23.53 -68.41
N ALA A 220 7.08 24.12 -68.66
CA ALA A 220 6.89 25.19 -69.62
C ALA A 220 7.13 26.58 -69.01
N ASN A 221 6.82 26.76 -67.73
CA ASN A 221 6.81 28.08 -67.08
C ASN A 221 8.18 28.76 -67.19
N GLY A 222 8.21 29.94 -67.81
CA GLY A 222 9.42 30.74 -68.02
C GLY A 222 10.34 30.26 -69.16
N LYS A 223 10.03 29.16 -69.86
CA LYS A 223 10.83 28.71 -71.01
C LYS A 223 10.46 29.45 -72.28
N LYS A 224 11.47 29.95 -73.00
CA LYS A 224 11.31 30.62 -74.30
C LYS A 224 11.32 29.63 -75.44
N HIS A 225 10.43 29.83 -76.41
CA HIS A 225 10.51 29.16 -77.70
C HIS A 225 11.76 29.61 -78.44
N LYS A 226 12.55 28.67 -78.97
CA LYS A 226 13.85 28.98 -79.60
C LYS A 226 13.72 29.84 -80.85
N GLU A 227 12.62 29.74 -81.59
CA GLU A 227 12.44 30.43 -82.87
C GLU A 227 11.63 31.73 -82.77
N CYS A 228 10.71 31.84 -81.81
CA CYS A 228 9.79 33.00 -81.72
C CYS A 228 9.90 33.77 -80.39
N SER A 229 10.83 33.39 -79.51
CA SER A 229 11.11 34.02 -78.21
C SER A 229 9.94 34.13 -77.22
N LYS A 230 8.74 33.61 -77.56
CA LYS A 230 7.57 33.59 -76.68
C LYS A 230 7.81 32.71 -75.45
N LEU A 231 7.34 33.18 -74.29
CA LEU A 231 7.47 32.47 -73.02
C LEU A 231 6.42 31.36 -72.88
N ASN A 232 6.66 30.45 -71.93
CA ASN A 232 5.75 29.37 -71.53
C ASN A 232 5.58 28.23 -72.55
N TYR A 233 6.65 27.89 -73.28
CA TYR A 233 6.64 26.84 -74.30
C TYR A 233 6.92 25.43 -73.75
N LEU A 234 6.14 24.43 -74.20
CA LEU A 234 6.34 23.00 -73.91
C LEU A 234 6.67 22.23 -75.21
N PRO A 235 7.84 21.57 -75.34
CA PRO A 235 8.19 20.80 -76.54
C PRO A 235 7.22 19.65 -76.79
N GLY A 236 6.72 19.51 -78.02
CA GLY A 236 5.86 18.39 -78.43
C GLY A 236 4.35 18.58 -78.24
N LYS A 237 3.88 19.77 -77.84
CA LYS A 237 2.46 20.15 -77.95
C LYS A 237 2.34 21.49 -78.67
N ASN A 238 1.72 21.48 -79.86
CA ASN A 238 1.39 22.70 -80.59
C ASN A 238 0.17 23.35 -79.92
N PHE A 239 0.40 24.36 -79.07
CA PHE A 239 -0.65 25.13 -78.41
C PHE A 239 -1.02 26.43 -79.15
N PHE A 240 -0.45 26.68 -80.33
CA PHE A 240 -0.78 27.86 -81.12
C PHE A 240 -1.90 27.53 -82.10
N THR A 241 -3.13 27.93 -81.76
CA THR A 241 -4.13 28.25 -82.79
C THR A 241 -3.70 29.55 -83.45
N TYR A 242 -3.38 29.50 -84.74
CA TYR A 242 -3.23 30.69 -85.56
C TYR A 242 -4.60 31.37 -85.67
N ASN A 243 -4.74 32.57 -85.09
CA ASN A 243 -5.77 33.50 -85.56
C ASN A 243 -5.16 34.25 -86.73
N ASN A 244 -5.61 33.92 -87.94
CA ASN A 244 -5.35 34.71 -89.13
C ASN A 244 -6.05 36.07 -88.99
N ILE A 245 -5.32 37.14 -89.34
CA ILE A 245 -5.89 38.38 -89.90
C ILE A 245 -5.89 38.19 -91.42
#